data_AF-A0A7N2R4X5-F1
#
_entry.id   AF-A0A7N2R4X5-F1
#
_cell.length_a   1.000
_cell.length_b   1.000
_cell.length_c   1.000
_cell.angle_alpha   90.00
_cell.angle_beta   90.00
_cell.angle_gamma   90.00
#
_symmetry.space_group_name_H-M   'P 1'
#
loop_
_entity.id
_entity.type
_entity.pdbx_description
1 polymer ?
#
loop_
_entity_poly.entity_id
_entity_poly.type
_entity_poly.pdbx_seq_one_letter_code
_entity_poly.pdbx_strand_id
1 'polypeptide(L)'
;MANNDSAQIECISKIVRAYNWRRVIAIYEDDAYGNDSGILGLLSEAFQKVDSEIEYQLVLPLVSSPPNAGGFVLDVLLKLHLTTQSRVFIVLQSSIPMVSHLFREAKKVGLVGRESAWIIPESVASVLDSVNNSVISYMEGALGIKTYYSNSSNSYKDFYGQFTKIFETKYPEEHNHEPGIYALRAYDSIMTISQAIERMINNSISPKIMLENILSSNFSGLSDQIHFEAGRTSLKIENPLKIGVPGRTSFQKFVKVDYSGNLDNSKFDGWCIDVFKEFLESLH
;
A
#
# COMPACT_ATOMS: atom_id res chain seq x y z
N MET A 1 0.31 -5.46 10.75
CA MET A 1 1.48 -4.63 10.39
C MET A 1 1.08 -3.63 9.32
N ALA A 2 1.70 -2.44 9.24
CA ALA A 2 1.34 -1.37 8.29
C ALA A 2 2.53 -0.93 7.41
N ASN A 3 2.29 -0.05 6.43
CA ASN A 3 3.34 0.59 5.63
C ASN A 3 4.22 1.50 6.52
N ASN A 4 5.46 1.74 6.14
CA ASN A 4 6.35 2.72 6.78
C ASN A 4 6.44 3.98 5.90
N ASP A 5 5.55 4.94 6.13
CA ASP A 5 5.45 6.16 5.34
C ASP A 5 6.76 6.95 5.34
N SER A 6 7.48 7.00 6.47
CA SER A 6 8.78 7.66 6.57
C SER A 6 9.82 7.04 5.62
N ALA A 7 9.89 5.71 5.54
CA ALA A 7 10.78 5.03 4.60
C ALA A 7 10.36 5.24 3.13
N GLN A 8 9.05 5.28 2.84
CA GLN A 8 8.55 5.61 1.49
C GLN A 8 8.94 7.04 1.09
N ILE A 9 8.75 8.01 1.99
CA ILE A 9 9.13 9.41 1.77
C ILE A 9 10.66 9.57 1.62
N GLU A 10 11.46 8.84 2.38
CA GLU A 10 12.92 8.83 2.23
C GLU A 10 13.33 8.29 0.85
N CYS A 11 12.68 7.22 0.36
CA CYS A 11 12.90 6.70 -0.99
C CYS A 11 12.51 7.72 -2.07
N ILE A 12 11.34 8.35 -1.95
CA ILE A 12 10.86 9.38 -2.88
C ILE A 12 11.86 10.55 -2.93
N SER A 13 12.30 11.07 -1.79
CA SER A 13 13.26 12.20 -1.76
C SER A 13 14.63 11.84 -2.37
N LYS A 14 15.10 10.59 -2.21
CA LYS A 14 16.31 10.09 -2.89
C LYS A 14 16.12 10.03 -4.42
N ILE A 15 14.96 9.61 -4.91
CA ILE A 15 14.64 9.61 -6.35
C ILE A 15 14.58 11.05 -6.88
N VAL A 16 13.81 11.93 -6.23
CA VAL A 16 13.67 13.36 -6.57
C VAL A 16 15.05 14.04 -6.65
N ARG A 17 15.91 13.79 -5.67
CA ARG A 17 17.31 14.26 -5.66
C ARG A 17 18.14 13.71 -6.82
N ALA A 18 18.06 12.40 -7.10
CA ALA A 18 18.85 11.75 -8.14
C ALA A 18 18.54 12.30 -9.55
N TYR A 19 17.28 12.66 -9.81
CA TYR A 19 16.85 13.28 -11.06
C TYR A 19 16.89 14.83 -11.04
N ASN A 20 17.34 15.45 -9.94
CA ASN A 20 17.39 16.91 -9.74
C ASN A 20 16.04 17.63 -9.93
N TRP A 21 14.93 16.97 -9.58
CA TRP A 21 13.58 17.52 -9.74
C TRP A 21 13.26 18.58 -8.68
N ARG A 22 13.45 19.86 -9.03
CA ARG A 22 13.26 20.99 -8.11
C ARG A 22 11.82 21.20 -7.64
N ARG A 23 10.84 20.84 -8.46
CA ARG A 23 9.42 21.05 -8.20
C ARG A 23 8.62 19.81 -8.51
N VAL A 24 7.69 19.46 -7.64
CA VAL A 24 6.80 18.31 -7.82
C VAL A 24 5.35 18.66 -7.48
N ILE A 25 4.42 17.87 -8.00
CA ILE A 25 2.99 17.96 -7.74
C ILE A 25 2.63 16.78 -6.83
N ALA A 26 2.24 17.07 -5.59
CA ALA A 26 1.78 16.07 -4.64
C ALA A 26 0.29 15.78 -4.89
N ILE A 27 -0.09 14.51 -4.92
CA ILE A 27 -1.46 14.05 -5.20
C ILE A 27 -1.91 13.10 -4.10
N TYR A 28 -3.09 13.33 -3.54
CA TYR A 28 -3.72 12.45 -2.56
C TYR A 28 -5.24 12.51 -2.69
N GLU A 29 -5.92 11.47 -2.22
CA GLU A 29 -7.38 11.38 -2.13
C GLU A 29 -7.83 11.78 -0.74
N ASP A 30 -8.83 12.65 -0.65
CA ASP A 30 -9.39 13.19 0.60
C ASP A 30 -9.98 12.06 1.46
N ASP A 31 -9.20 11.54 2.41
CA ASP A 31 -9.70 10.55 3.35
C ASP A 31 -10.41 11.22 4.54
N ALA A 32 -11.59 10.71 4.89
CA ALA A 32 -12.40 11.25 5.98
C ALA A 32 -11.76 11.06 7.38
N TYR A 33 -10.54 10.50 7.45
CA TYR A 33 -9.78 10.26 8.67
C TYR A 33 -8.69 11.32 8.90
N GLY A 34 -8.47 12.25 7.95
CA GLY A 34 -7.62 13.43 8.14
C GLY A 34 -6.12 13.12 8.30
N ASN A 35 -5.71 11.93 7.87
CA ASN A 35 -4.36 11.41 8.09
C ASN A 35 -3.30 12.07 7.17
N ASP A 36 -3.75 12.74 6.10
CA ASP A 36 -2.90 13.30 5.03
C ASP A 36 -1.97 14.44 5.49
N SER A 37 -2.32 15.14 6.58
CA SER A 37 -1.47 16.21 7.15
C SER A 37 -0.09 15.69 7.58
N GLY A 38 0.00 14.43 8.02
CA GLY A 38 1.25 13.79 8.42
C GLY A 38 2.17 13.50 7.24
N ILE A 39 1.68 12.79 6.22
CA ILE A 39 2.49 12.37 5.07
C ILE A 39 2.95 13.55 4.20
N LEU A 40 2.10 14.59 4.04
CA LEU A 40 2.48 15.84 3.37
C LEU A 40 3.54 16.61 4.16
N GLY A 41 3.44 16.62 5.50
CA GLY A 41 4.45 17.22 6.38
C GLY A 41 5.82 16.54 6.22
N LEU A 42 5.84 15.20 6.28
CA LEU A 42 7.04 14.40 6.05
C LEU A 42 7.64 14.63 4.66
N LEU A 43 6.81 14.67 3.61
CA LEU A 43 7.25 14.94 2.24
C LEU A 43 7.90 16.33 2.11
N SER A 44 7.28 17.35 2.68
CA SER A 44 7.78 18.73 2.68
C SER A 44 9.12 18.84 3.41
N GLU A 45 9.24 18.23 4.60
CA GLU A 45 10.49 18.20 5.36
C GLU A 45 11.61 17.44 4.62
N ALA A 46 11.28 16.34 3.95
CA ALA A 46 12.24 15.57 3.16
C ALA A 46 12.71 16.33 1.91
N PHE A 47 11.84 17.11 1.26
CA PHE A 47 12.19 17.90 0.07
C PHE A 47 13.02 19.14 0.39
N GLN A 48 12.79 19.79 1.54
CA GLN A 48 13.68 20.85 2.03
C GLN A 48 15.13 20.37 2.18
N LYS A 49 15.35 19.10 2.57
CA LYS A 49 16.69 18.49 2.71
C LYS A 49 17.35 18.14 1.37
N VAL A 50 16.64 18.24 0.25
CA VAL A 50 17.14 17.95 -1.10
C VAL A 50 16.87 19.09 -2.09
N ASP A 51 16.76 20.32 -1.58
CA ASP A 51 16.57 21.56 -2.35
C ASP A 51 15.46 21.45 -3.40
N SER A 52 14.32 20.89 -2.99
CA SER A 52 13.13 20.65 -3.80
C SER A 52 11.86 21.14 -3.08
N GLU A 53 10.79 21.43 -3.81
CA GLU A 53 9.54 21.95 -3.25
C GLU A 53 8.28 21.29 -3.85
N ILE A 54 7.18 21.35 -3.11
CA ILE A 54 5.84 20.99 -3.60
C ILE A 54 5.27 22.23 -4.29
N GLU A 55 5.22 22.23 -5.62
CA GLU A 55 4.68 23.35 -6.42
C GLU A 55 3.15 23.41 -6.35
N TYR A 56 2.49 22.25 -6.28
CA TYR A 56 1.04 22.15 -6.19
C TYR A 56 0.61 20.91 -5.40
N GLN A 57 -0.51 21.04 -4.67
CA GLN A 57 -1.18 19.95 -3.96
C GLN A 57 -2.52 19.67 -4.62
N LEU A 58 -2.66 18.49 -5.20
CA LEU A 58 -3.90 18.00 -5.82
C LEU A 58 -4.63 17.10 -4.84
N VAL A 59 -5.74 17.61 -4.30
CA VAL A 59 -6.70 16.84 -3.52
C VAL A 59 -7.74 16.23 -4.47
N LEU A 60 -7.85 14.91 -4.48
CA LEU A 60 -8.84 14.15 -5.24
C LEU A 60 -10.04 13.83 -4.34
N PRO A 61 -11.29 13.92 -4.84
CA PRO A 61 -12.46 13.52 -4.07
C PRO A 61 -12.53 12.00 -3.96
N LEU A 62 -13.22 11.49 -2.93
CA LEU A 62 -13.56 10.08 -2.85
C LEU A 62 -14.34 9.61 -4.10
N VAL A 63 -13.99 8.43 -4.61
CA VAL A 63 -14.64 7.82 -5.79
C VAL A 63 -16.18 7.72 -5.66
N SER A 64 -16.68 7.62 -4.43
CA SER A 64 -18.11 7.54 -4.10
C SER A 64 -18.87 8.87 -4.18
N SER A 65 -18.21 10.00 -4.44
CA SER A 65 -18.88 11.27 -4.71
C SER A 65 -19.74 11.20 -6.00
N PRO A 66 -20.83 12.00 -6.10
CA PRO A 66 -21.79 11.92 -7.19
C PRO A 66 -21.18 12.11 -8.60
N PRO A 67 -21.91 11.74 -9.70
CA PRO A 67 -21.35 11.34 -11.01
C PRO A 67 -20.41 12.30 -11.75
N ASN A 68 -20.23 13.54 -11.26
CA ASN A 68 -19.38 14.56 -11.85
C ASN A 68 -17.88 14.41 -11.49
N ALA A 69 -17.50 13.40 -10.70
CA ALA A 69 -16.09 13.11 -10.39
C ALA A 69 -15.21 12.97 -11.66
N GLY A 70 -15.78 12.45 -12.76
CA GLY A 70 -15.14 12.37 -14.07
C GLY A 70 -14.75 13.74 -14.65
N GLY A 71 -15.65 14.72 -14.57
CA GLY A 71 -15.38 16.09 -15.00
C GLY A 71 -14.36 16.77 -14.10
N PHE A 72 -14.53 16.66 -12.77
CA PHE A 72 -13.64 17.29 -11.79
C PHE A 72 -12.16 16.92 -12.00
N VAL A 73 -11.84 15.63 -12.11
CA VAL A 73 -10.45 15.19 -12.28
C VAL A 73 -9.86 15.72 -13.59
N LEU A 74 -10.64 15.70 -14.69
CA LEU A 74 -10.21 16.23 -15.97
C LEU A 74 -9.99 17.76 -15.93
N ASP A 75 -10.92 18.52 -15.35
CA ASP A 75 -10.85 19.98 -15.24
C ASP A 75 -9.63 20.43 -14.41
N VAL A 76 -9.35 19.73 -13.31
CA VAL A 76 -8.18 20.04 -12.47
C VAL A 76 -6.86 19.63 -13.14
N LEU A 77 -6.83 18.54 -13.91
CA LEU A 77 -5.67 18.17 -14.72
C LEU A 77 -5.41 19.16 -15.87
N LEU A 78 -6.46 19.67 -16.53
CA LEU A 78 -6.37 20.76 -17.51
C LEU A 78 -5.81 22.03 -16.88
N LYS A 79 -6.31 22.41 -15.70
CA LYS A 79 -5.78 23.54 -14.93
C LYS A 79 -4.29 23.33 -14.62
N LEU A 80 -3.92 22.18 -14.06
CA LEU A 80 -2.52 21.82 -13.74
C LEU A 80 -1.61 21.95 -14.97
N HIS A 81 -2.01 21.38 -16.10
CA HIS A 81 -1.24 21.46 -17.35
C HIS A 81 -0.92 22.92 -17.75
N LEU A 82 -1.86 23.84 -17.51
CA LEU A 82 -1.73 25.26 -17.85
C LEU A 82 -1.05 26.11 -16.77
N THR A 83 -1.19 25.77 -15.47
CA THR A 83 -0.75 26.63 -14.36
C THR A 83 0.57 26.20 -13.72
N THR A 84 1.01 24.95 -13.86
CA THR A 84 2.25 24.45 -13.24
C THR A 84 3.35 24.20 -14.25
N GLN A 85 4.59 24.42 -13.83
CA GLN A 85 5.80 24.13 -14.60
C GLN A 85 6.29 22.70 -14.39
N SER A 86 6.10 22.14 -13.19
CA SER A 86 6.45 20.74 -12.93
C SER A 86 5.64 19.76 -13.79
N ARG A 87 6.30 18.67 -14.15
CA ARG A 87 5.74 17.47 -14.78
C ARG A 87 6.09 16.21 -13.96
N VAL A 88 6.39 16.40 -12.68
CA VAL A 88 6.72 15.32 -11.73
C VAL A 88 5.55 15.18 -10.77
N PHE A 89 4.82 14.08 -10.90
CA PHE A 89 3.59 13.80 -10.15
C PHE A 89 3.85 12.68 -9.14
N ILE A 90 3.51 12.92 -7.88
CA ILE A 90 3.75 11.97 -6.79
C ILE A 90 2.42 11.69 -6.10
N VAL A 91 1.90 10.49 -6.29
CA VAL A 91 0.73 10.00 -5.55
C VAL A 91 1.20 9.51 -4.19
N LEU A 92 0.61 10.04 -3.11
CA LEU A 92 0.97 9.72 -1.73
C LEU A 92 0.05 8.65 -1.15
N GLN A 93 -1.24 8.96 -1.11
CA GLN A 93 -2.29 8.09 -0.59
C GLN A 93 -3.52 8.27 -1.47
N SER A 94 -3.96 7.22 -2.14
CA SER A 94 -5.19 7.19 -2.93
C SER A 94 -5.58 5.75 -3.25
N SER A 95 -6.88 5.51 -3.38
CA SER A 95 -7.46 4.24 -3.75
C SER A 95 -7.10 3.84 -5.19
N ILE A 96 -6.95 2.54 -5.43
CA ILE A 96 -6.68 2.01 -6.78
C ILE A 96 -7.70 2.54 -7.81
N PRO A 97 -9.03 2.58 -7.57
CA PRO A 97 -9.98 3.09 -8.57
C PRO A 97 -9.79 4.58 -8.87
N MET A 98 -9.43 5.40 -7.88
CA MET A 98 -9.13 6.82 -8.11
C MET A 98 -7.83 7.00 -8.89
N VAL A 99 -6.74 6.30 -8.54
CA VAL A 99 -5.48 6.37 -9.29
C VAL A 99 -5.66 5.85 -10.72
N SER A 100 -6.46 4.79 -10.91
CA SER A 100 -6.84 4.28 -12.23
C SER A 100 -7.59 5.32 -13.06
N HIS A 101 -8.47 6.08 -12.43
CA HIS A 101 -9.19 7.18 -13.05
C HIS A 101 -8.27 8.36 -13.39
N LEU A 102 -7.46 8.80 -12.42
CA LEU A 102 -6.46 9.87 -12.55
C LEU A 102 -5.55 9.63 -13.76
N PHE A 103 -4.94 8.44 -13.87
CA PHE A 103 -4.07 8.12 -15.01
C PHE A 103 -4.81 8.07 -16.34
N ARG A 104 -6.05 7.56 -16.35
CA ARG A 104 -6.89 7.55 -17.56
C ARG A 104 -7.17 8.96 -18.07
N GLU A 105 -7.53 9.88 -17.19
CA GLU A 105 -7.78 11.28 -17.57
C GLU A 105 -6.46 11.99 -17.90
N ALA A 106 -5.41 11.82 -17.09
CA ALA A 106 -4.09 12.41 -17.34
C ALA A 106 -3.48 12.00 -18.69
N LYS A 107 -3.70 10.76 -19.14
CA LYS A 107 -3.30 10.30 -20.48
C LYS A 107 -4.05 11.03 -21.61
N LYS A 108 -5.33 11.41 -21.42
CA LYS A 108 -6.08 12.23 -22.39
C LYS A 108 -5.52 13.66 -22.48
N VAL A 109 -5.07 14.22 -21.36
CA VAL A 109 -4.47 15.58 -21.32
C VAL A 109 -2.98 15.61 -21.69
N GLY A 110 -2.39 14.46 -22.08
CA GLY A 110 -0.97 14.37 -22.41
C GLY A 110 -0.01 14.50 -21.22
N LEU A 111 -0.51 14.37 -19.98
CA LEU A 111 0.30 14.41 -18.75
C LEU A 111 0.94 13.06 -18.40
N VAL A 112 0.68 12.01 -19.19
CA VAL A 112 1.38 10.71 -19.10
C VAL A 112 2.14 10.50 -20.40
N GLY A 113 3.47 10.42 -20.31
CA GLY A 113 4.34 10.27 -21.48
C GLY A 113 5.77 10.74 -21.22
N ARG A 114 6.55 10.96 -22.29
CA ARG A 114 8.01 11.20 -22.24
C ARG A 114 8.42 12.46 -21.46
N GLU A 115 7.53 13.43 -21.31
CA GLU A 115 7.81 14.71 -20.65
C GLU A 115 7.34 14.75 -19.19
N SER A 116 6.78 13.65 -18.67
CA SER A 116 6.27 13.56 -17.30
C SER A 116 6.83 12.35 -16.55
N ALA A 117 7.11 12.53 -15.27
CA ALA A 117 7.46 11.46 -14.36
C ALA A 117 6.32 11.25 -13.36
N TRP A 118 5.94 10.00 -13.13
CA TRP A 118 4.92 9.62 -12.15
C TRP A 118 5.52 8.68 -11.13
N ILE A 119 5.35 8.98 -9.84
CA ILE A 119 5.62 8.06 -8.73
C ILE A 119 4.29 7.66 -8.09
N ILE A 120 4.10 6.35 -7.88
CA ILE A 120 2.94 5.79 -7.20
C ILE A 120 3.36 5.05 -5.92
N PRO A 121 2.52 5.07 -4.85
CA PRO A 121 2.89 4.59 -3.52
C PRO A 121 2.82 3.07 -3.43
N GLU A 122 3.34 2.48 -2.35
CA GLU A 122 3.24 1.03 -2.11
C GLU A 122 1.79 0.54 -2.11
N SER A 123 0.85 1.33 -1.57
CA SER A 123 -0.59 1.02 -1.53
C SER A 123 -1.23 0.82 -2.91
N VAL A 124 -0.58 1.28 -3.99
CA VAL A 124 -0.99 1.04 -5.37
C VAL A 124 -0.03 0.07 -6.07
N ALA A 125 1.28 0.31 -5.99
CA ALA A 125 2.28 -0.47 -6.72
C ALA A 125 2.38 -1.93 -6.29
N SER A 126 2.16 -2.24 -5.01
CA SER A 126 2.16 -3.61 -4.50
C SER A 126 0.97 -4.45 -5.00
N VAL A 127 -0.06 -3.78 -5.51
CA VAL A 127 -1.31 -4.34 -6.02
C VAL A 127 -1.55 -3.95 -7.48
N LEU A 128 -0.55 -3.44 -8.22
CA LEU A 128 -0.63 -3.32 -9.68
C LEU A 128 -0.46 -4.65 -10.39
N ASP A 129 0.23 -5.59 -9.75
CA ASP A 129 0.16 -7.03 -10.08
C ASP A 129 -1.22 -7.62 -9.65
N SER A 130 -2.14 -6.73 -9.29
CA SER A 130 -3.52 -6.95 -8.94
C SER A 130 -4.47 -5.87 -9.54
N VAL A 131 -4.20 -5.33 -10.75
CA VAL A 131 -5.20 -4.55 -11.56
C VAL A 131 -5.19 -4.90 -13.07
N ASN A 132 -6.35 -4.81 -13.74
CA ASN A 132 -6.55 -5.24 -15.13
C ASN A 132 -5.59 -4.53 -16.12
N ASN A 133 -5.06 -5.26 -17.11
CA ASN A 133 -4.16 -4.74 -18.16
C ASN A 133 -4.65 -3.45 -18.83
N SER A 134 -5.96 -3.31 -19.07
CA SER A 134 -6.54 -2.10 -19.67
C SER A 134 -6.31 -0.86 -18.79
N VAL A 135 -6.39 -1.04 -17.47
CA VAL A 135 -6.11 0.00 -16.47
C VAL A 135 -4.62 0.31 -16.38
N ILE A 136 -3.78 -0.72 -16.33
CA ILE A 136 -2.31 -0.56 -16.30
C ILE A 136 -1.80 0.18 -17.54
N SER A 137 -2.43 0.00 -18.70
CA SER A 137 -2.06 0.71 -19.93
C SER A 137 -2.14 2.24 -19.82
N TYR A 138 -2.89 2.78 -18.85
CA TYR A 138 -2.90 4.22 -18.56
C TYR A 138 -1.70 4.68 -17.72
N MET A 139 -1.01 3.76 -17.03
CA MET A 139 0.10 4.02 -16.10
C MET A 139 1.49 3.71 -16.69
N GLU A 140 1.56 3.48 -18.00
CA GLU A 140 2.82 3.15 -18.68
C GLU A 140 3.85 4.28 -18.52
N GLY A 141 5.03 3.95 -17.98
CA GLY A 141 6.09 4.90 -17.63
C GLY A 141 6.06 5.40 -16.17
N ALA A 142 5.08 5.03 -15.36
CA ALA A 142 5.07 5.31 -13.92
C ALA A 142 6.06 4.42 -13.15
N LEU A 143 6.65 4.97 -12.08
CA LEU A 143 7.53 4.30 -11.14
C LEU A 143 6.75 3.92 -9.88
N GLY A 144 6.64 2.62 -9.60
CA GLY A 144 6.04 2.13 -8.36
C GLY A 144 7.07 1.87 -7.26
N ILE A 145 6.70 2.11 -6.00
CA ILE A 145 7.51 1.74 -4.83
C ILE A 145 6.96 0.45 -4.23
N LYS A 146 7.80 -0.57 -3.99
CA LYS A 146 7.41 -1.84 -3.35
C LYS A 146 8.40 -2.20 -2.24
N THR A 147 7.91 -2.66 -1.09
CA THR A 147 8.74 -3.32 -0.06
C THR A 147 9.41 -4.54 -0.66
N TYR A 148 10.71 -4.68 -0.44
CA TYR A 148 11.42 -5.93 -0.70
C TYR A 148 11.17 -6.91 0.44
N TYR A 149 10.80 -8.13 0.07
CA TYR A 149 10.80 -9.30 0.93
C TYR A 149 11.62 -10.41 0.25
N SER A 150 12.25 -11.27 1.04
CA SER A 150 13.07 -12.36 0.51
C SER A 150 12.20 -13.56 0.10
N ASN A 151 12.34 -14.01 -1.14
CA ASN A 151 11.69 -15.21 -1.66
C ASN A 151 12.59 -16.47 -1.62
N SER A 152 13.78 -16.37 -1.01
CA SER A 152 14.79 -17.45 -1.05
C SER A 152 14.66 -18.46 0.10
N SER A 153 14.02 -18.10 1.21
CA SER A 153 13.85 -18.97 2.38
C SER A 153 12.94 -20.16 2.08
N ASN A 154 13.13 -21.26 2.81
CA ASN A 154 12.24 -22.42 2.70
C ASN A 154 10.84 -22.10 3.22
N SER A 155 10.73 -21.38 4.33
CA SER A 155 9.44 -20.90 4.88
C SER A 155 8.63 -20.09 3.87
N TYR A 156 9.28 -19.21 3.08
CA TYR A 156 8.60 -18.49 2.00
C TYR A 156 8.11 -19.44 0.91
N LYS A 157 8.92 -20.40 0.47
CA LYS A 157 8.55 -21.36 -0.59
C LYS A 157 7.41 -22.29 -0.15
N ASP A 158 7.45 -22.76 1.09
CA ASP A 158 6.42 -23.61 1.69
C ASP A 158 5.11 -22.85 1.85
N PHE A 159 5.16 -21.59 2.30
CA PHE A 159 4.00 -20.70 2.34
C PHE A 159 3.46 -20.41 0.94
N TYR A 160 4.31 -20.04 -0.02
CA TYR A 160 3.94 -19.72 -1.40
C TYR A 160 3.21 -20.90 -2.06
N GLY A 161 3.77 -22.12 -1.97
CA GLY A 161 3.15 -23.31 -2.54
C GLY A 161 1.79 -23.65 -1.92
N GLN A 162 1.63 -23.47 -0.61
CA GLN A 162 0.34 -23.65 0.07
C GLN A 162 -0.66 -22.54 -0.28
N PHE A 163 -0.23 -21.28 -0.25
CA PHE A 163 -1.02 -20.10 -0.60
C PHE A 163 -1.61 -20.27 -1.99
N THR A 164 -0.76 -20.41 -3.01
CA THR A 164 -1.20 -20.46 -4.41
C THR A 164 -2.17 -21.61 -4.64
N LYS A 165 -1.89 -22.81 -4.10
CA LYS A 165 -2.81 -23.96 -4.22
C LYS A 165 -4.18 -23.71 -3.59
N ILE A 166 -4.23 -23.20 -2.35
CA ILE A 166 -5.49 -22.93 -1.64
C ILE A 166 -6.27 -21.81 -2.34
N PHE A 167 -5.54 -20.78 -2.76
CA PHE A 167 -6.11 -19.55 -3.30
C PHE A 167 -6.63 -19.73 -4.74
N GLU A 168 -5.92 -20.48 -5.58
CA GLU A 168 -6.40 -20.95 -6.89
C GLU A 168 -7.66 -21.82 -6.74
N THR A 169 -7.69 -22.71 -5.75
CA THR A 169 -8.85 -23.57 -5.49
C THR A 169 -10.08 -22.77 -5.02
N LYS A 170 -9.88 -21.75 -4.18
CA LYS A 170 -10.97 -20.95 -3.59
C LYS A 170 -11.45 -19.83 -4.51
N TYR A 171 -10.56 -19.28 -5.34
CA TYR A 171 -10.81 -18.15 -6.24
C TYR A 171 -10.27 -18.41 -7.66
N PRO A 172 -10.77 -19.46 -8.36
CA PRO A 172 -10.26 -19.88 -9.67
C PRO A 172 -10.44 -18.84 -10.78
N GLU A 173 -11.32 -17.86 -10.58
CA GLU A 173 -11.56 -16.74 -11.49
C GLU A 173 -10.57 -15.57 -11.32
N GLU A 174 -9.72 -15.60 -10.29
CA GLU A 174 -8.61 -14.67 -10.17
C GLU A 174 -7.50 -15.00 -11.17
N HIS A 175 -6.83 -13.94 -11.64
CA HIS A 175 -5.80 -14.07 -12.68
C HIS A 175 -4.38 -14.13 -12.12
N ASN A 176 -4.20 -13.83 -10.83
CA ASN A 176 -2.93 -13.94 -10.10
C ASN A 176 -3.21 -14.64 -8.77
N HIS A 177 -2.47 -15.71 -8.51
CA HIS A 177 -2.57 -16.52 -7.30
C HIS A 177 -1.27 -16.48 -6.47
N GLU A 178 -0.36 -15.54 -6.76
CA GLU A 178 0.86 -15.30 -6.00
C GLU A 178 0.57 -14.41 -4.77
N PRO A 179 1.19 -14.69 -3.61
CA PRO A 179 1.05 -13.87 -2.42
C PRO A 179 1.80 -12.53 -2.54
N GLY A 180 1.07 -11.42 -2.59
CA GLY A 180 1.65 -10.09 -2.44
C GLY A 180 2.12 -9.77 -1.02
N ILE A 181 2.82 -8.63 -0.83
CA ILE A 181 3.35 -8.17 0.47
C ILE A 181 2.30 -8.19 1.60
N TYR A 182 1.04 -7.90 1.30
CA TYR A 182 -0.04 -7.92 2.28
C TYR A 182 -0.37 -9.33 2.78
N ALA A 183 -0.28 -10.36 1.92
CA ALA A 183 -0.48 -11.76 2.34
C ALA A 183 0.61 -12.19 3.32
N LEU A 184 1.86 -11.81 3.03
CA LEU A 184 3.01 -12.07 3.89
C LEU A 184 2.87 -11.34 5.24
N ARG A 185 2.51 -10.04 5.22
CA ARG A 185 2.27 -9.27 6.45
C ARG A 185 1.06 -9.78 7.26
N ALA A 186 0.05 -10.37 6.62
CA ALA A 186 -1.07 -11.01 7.31
C ALA A 186 -0.61 -12.30 8.02
N TYR A 187 0.13 -13.16 7.32
CA TYR A 187 0.76 -14.35 7.90
C TYR A 187 1.67 -14.00 9.08
N ASP A 188 2.56 -13.01 8.91
CA ASP A 188 3.47 -12.57 9.98
C ASP A 188 2.73 -11.97 11.18
N SER A 189 1.62 -11.26 10.95
CA SER A 189 0.78 -10.74 12.03
C SER A 189 0.11 -11.88 12.82
N ILE A 190 -0.34 -12.94 12.15
CA ILE A 190 -0.89 -14.14 12.80
C ILE A 190 0.22 -14.89 13.55
N MET A 191 1.39 -15.11 12.93
CA MET A 191 2.55 -15.74 13.57
C MET A 191 3.01 -14.99 14.83
N THR A 192 2.96 -13.65 14.82
CA THR A 192 3.23 -12.81 15.99
C THR A 192 2.25 -13.09 17.12
N ILE A 193 0.96 -13.23 16.81
CA ILE A 193 -0.09 -13.55 17.79
C ILE A 193 0.09 -14.98 18.31
N SER A 194 0.37 -15.96 17.44
CA SER A 194 0.63 -17.36 17.82
C SER A 194 1.74 -17.46 18.85
N GLN A 195 2.92 -16.89 18.55
CA GLN A 195 4.06 -16.91 19.46
C GLN A 195 3.78 -16.15 20.77
N ALA A 196 2.95 -15.09 20.73
CA ALA A 196 2.57 -14.36 21.94
C ALA A 196 1.64 -15.18 22.86
N ILE A 197 0.79 -16.04 22.28
CA ILE A 197 -0.06 -17.00 22.99
C ILE A 197 0.77 -18.16 23.54
N GLU A 198 1.67 -18.75 22.74
CA GLU A 198 2.55 -19.85 23.18
C GLU A 198 3.44 -19.48 24.38
N ARG A 199 3.83 -18.20 24.50
CA ARG A 199 4.58 -17.67 25.65
C ARG A 199 3.74 -17.52 26.93
N MET A 200 2.42 -17.72 26.89
CA MET A 200 1.56 -17.63 28.07
C MET A 200 1.60 -18.93 28.89
N ILE A 201 2.43 -18.94 29.93
CA ILE A 201 2.67 -20.10 30.80
C ILE A 201 1.44 -20.49 31.65
N ASN A 202 0.42 -19.62 31.77
CA ASN A 202 -0.82 -19.88 32.50
C ASN A 202 -2.05 -19.32 31.75
N ASN A 203 -3.19 -20.02 31.82
CA ASN A 203 -4.46 -19.70 31.15
C ASN A 203 -5.12 -18.34 31.52
N SER A 204 -4.46 -17.49 32.32
CA SER A 204 -4.95 -16.15 32.66
C SER A 204 -4.59 -15.15 31.56
N ILE A 205 -5.42 -15.09 30.50
CA ILE A 205 -5.28 -14.12 29.40
C ILE A 205 -5.59 -12.71 29.93
N SER A 206 -4.56 -12.02 30.43
CA SER A 206 -4.63 -10.58 30.68
C SER A 206 -4.30 -9.83 29.38
N PRO A 207 -5.13 -8.86 28.93
CA PRO A 207 -4.82 -8.04 27.76
C PRO A 207 -3.47 -7.33 27.85
N LYS A 208 -3.03 -6.99 29.07
CA LYS A 208 -1.70 -6.39 29.31
C LYS A 208 -0.57 -7.38 29.02
N ILE A 209 -0.65 -8.61 29.54
CA ILE A 209 0.36 -9.66 29.31
C ILE A 209 0.37 -10.06 27.83
N MET A 210 -0.79 -10.11 27.18
CA MET A 210 -0.89 -10.36 25.74
C MET A 210 -0.16 -9.28 24.92
N LEU A 211 -0.38 -8.00 25.25
CA LEU A 211 0.32 -6.89 24.60
C LEU A 211 1.83 -6.93 24.84
N GLU A 212 2.27 -7.20 26.08
CA GLU A 212 3.68 -7.36 26.42
C GLU A 212 4.34 -8.50 25.63
N ASN A 213 3.67 -9.66 25.50
CA ASN A 213 4.15 -10.79 24.71
C ASN A 213 4.21 -10.51 23.21
N ILE A 214 3.21 -9.79 22.65
CA ILE A 214 3.20 -9.36 21.25
C ILE A 214 4.39 -8.42 20.98
N LEU A 215 4.55 -7.37 21.78
CA LEU A 215 5.64 -6.40 21.66
C LEU A 215 7.03 -7.01 21.91
N SER A 216 7.11 -8.12 22.65
CA SER A 216 8.37 -8.85 22.86
C SER A 216 8.75 -9.79 21.70
N SER A 217 7.98 -9.81 20.60
CA SER A 217 8.26 -10.72 19.48
C SER A 217 9.50 -10.28 18.69
N ASN A 218 10.36 -11.25 18.40
CA ASN A 218 11.57 -11.10 17.60
C ASN A 218 11.79 -12.39 16.79
N PHE A 219 11.44 -12.38 15.51
CA PHE A 219 11.61 -13.52 14.61
C PHE A 219 11.70 -13.07 13.14
N SER A 220 12.27 -13.91 12.27
CA SER A 220 12.26 -13.66 10.83
C SER A 220 10.93 -14.09 10.22
N GLY A 221 10.11 -13.11 9.83
CA GLY A 221 8.85 -13.33 9.11
C GLY A 221 9.07 -13.58 7.62
N LEU A 222 7.97 -13.70 6.88
CA LEU A 222 7.96 -13.82 5.42
C LEU A 222 8.06 -12.47 4.71
N SER A 223 7.57 -11.40 5.33
CA SER A 223 7.65 -10.04 4.81
C SER A 223 8.95 -9.34 5.22
N ASP A 224 9.38 -9.47 6.48
CA ASP A 224 10.66 -8.99 7.00
C ASP A 224 10.98 -9.60 8.39
N GLN A 225 12.10 -9.21 8.98
CA GLN A 225 12.37 -9.36 10.41
C GLN A 225 11.29 -8.64 11.23
N ILE A 226 10.58 -9.40 12.07
CA ILE A 226 9.53 -8.90 12.95
C ILE A 226 10.15 -8.52 14.28
N HIS A 227 10.17 -7.22 14.58
CA HIS A 227 10.60 -6.68 15.87
C HIS A 227 9.81 -5.41 16.20
N PHE A 228 9.51 -5.19 17.48
CA PHE A 228 8.84 -3.98 17.97
C PHE A 228 9.77 -3.26 18.96
N GLU A 229 10.16 -2.02 18.66
CA GLU A 229 10.83 -1.16 19.63
C GLU A 229 9.79 -0.47 20.54
N ALA A 230 10.13 -0.29 21.82
CA ALA A 230 9.20 0.23 22.81
C ALA A 230 8.80 1.69 22.51
N GLY A 231 7.55 1.89 22.08
CA GLY A 231 6.93 3.21 21.89
C GLY A 231 6.80 3.70 20.45
N ARG A 232 7.45 3.06 19.47
CA ARG A 232 7.24 3.28 18.03
C ARG A 232 7.48 2.00 17.25
N THR A 233 6.65 1.71 16.26
CA THR A 233 6.93 0.66 15.26
C THR A 233 8.02 1.11 14.28
N SER A 234 9.26 1.21 14.77
CA SER A 234 10.45 1.23 13.93
C SER A 234 10.70 -0.17 13.38
N LEU A 235 10.02 -0.49 12.27
CA LEU A 235 10.64 -1.37 11.28
C LEU A 235 11.91 -0.67 10.83
N LYS A 236 13.07 -1.09 11.35
CA LYS A 236 14.37 -0.66 10.86
C LYS A 236 14.43 -0.95 9.36
N ILE A 237 15.03 -0.03 8.61
CA ILE A 237 15.26 -0.22 7.17
C ILE A 237 16.42 -1.21 7.02
N GLU A 238 16.15 -2.49 7.28
CA GLU A 238 17.09 -3.59 7.01
C GLU A 238 16.94 -4.09 5.56
N ASN A 239 15.73 -3.95 4.97
CA ASN A 239 15.49 -4.22 3.55
C ASN A 239 15.36 -2.97 2.68
N PRO A 240 16.01 -2.93 1.49
CA PRO A 240 15.87 -1.83 0.54
C PRO A 240 14.51 -1.83 -0.17
N LEU A 241 13.88 -0.67 -0.29
CA LEU A 241 12.71 -0.50 -1.17
C LEU A 241 13.08 -0.78 -2.64
N LYS A 242 12.21 -1.48 -3.35
CA LYS A 242 12.33 -1.79 -4.79
C LYS A 242 11.50 -0.83 -5.62
N ILE A 243 12.04 -0.44 -6.77
CA ILE A 243 11.28 0.25 -7.82
C ILE A 243 10.62 -0.83 -8.69
N GLY A 244 9.30 -0.86 -8.71
CA GLY A 244 8.49 -1.74 -9.54
C GLY A 244 8.05 -1.05 -10.84
N VAL A 245 8.04 -1.81 -11.93
CA VAL A 245 7.37 -1.47 -13.20
C VAL A 245 6.19 -2.45 -13.36
N PRO A 246 4.98 -2.02 -13.80
CA PRO A 246 3.76 -2.81 -13.62
C PRO A 246 3.73 -4.18 -14.32
N GLY A 247 3.23 -5.22 -13.62
CA GLY A 247 3.27 -6.63 -14.02
C GLY A 247 1.94 -7.42 -14.01
N ARG A 248 0.76 -6.76 -14.01
CA ARG A 248 -0.63 -7.29 -14.22
C ARG A 248 -1.40 -7.89 -13.02
N THR A 249 -2.72 -7.60 -12.84
CA THR A 249 -3.70 -8.60 -12.30
C THR A 249 -5.14 -8.13 -11.89
N SER A 250 -5.67 -8.46 -10.70
CA SER A 250 -6.91 -7.94 -10.03
C SER A 250 -6.93 -8.25 -8.51
N PHE A 251 -7.42 -7.41 -7.55
CA PHE A 251 -7.89 -7.88 -6.19
C PHE A 251 -8.91 -7.01 -5.41
N GLN A 252 -10.11 -7.57 -5.18
CA GLN A 252 -11.02 -7.24 -4.06
C GLN A 252 -11.18 -8.37 -3.04
N LYS A 253 -10.77 -9.61 -3.38
CA LYS A 253 -10.92 -10.80 -2.51
C LYS A 253 -9.86 -10.94 -1.42
N PHE A 254 -8.85 -10.08 -1.44
CA PHE A 254 -7.79 -10.09 -0.44
C PHE A 254 -8.30 -9.63 0.93
N VAL A 255 -9.00 -8.48 0.94
CA VAL A 255 -9.89 -8.05 2.02
C VAL A 255 -10.99 -7.18 1.43
N LYS A 256 -12.23 -7.40 1.86
CA LYS A 256 -13.42 -6.68 1.45
C LYS A 256 -14.19 -6.23 2.70
N VAL A 257 -14.64 -4.98 2.71
CA VAL A 257 -15.64 -4.49 3.67
C VAL A 257 -16.96 -4.33 2.91
N ASP A 258 -18.00 -4.99 3.39
CA ASP A 258 -19.36 -4.82 2.90
C ASP A 258 -20.07 -3.74 3.71
N TYR A 259 -20.34 -2.61 3.06
CA TYR A 259 -20.99 -1.43 3.63
C TYR A 259 -22.52 -1.43 3.43
N SER A 260 -23.14 -2.55 3.10
CA SER A 260 -24.60 -2.67 2.87
C SER A 260 -25.48 -2.57 4.15
N GLY A 261 -24.97 -1.98 5.24
CA GLY A 261 -25.68 -1.75 6.50
C GLY A 261 -25.14 -0.54 7.27
N ASN A 262 -25.76 -0.22 8.42
CA ASN A 262 -25.22 0.78 9.35
C ASN A 262 -23.79 0.42 9.79
N LEU A 263 -22.98 1.43 10.16
CA LEU A 263 -21.55 1.27 10.49
C LEU A 263 -21.26 0.11 11.47
N ASP A 264 -22.11 -0.06 12.49
CA ASP A 264 -22.01 -1.10 13.52
C ASP A 264 -22.22 -2.54 13.01
N ASN A 265 -22.62 -2.72 11.74
CA ASN A 265 -22.96 -4.00 11.12
C ASN A 265 -22.12 -4.30 9.86
N SER A 266 -20.95 -3.65 9.73
CA SER A 266 -20.00 -3.87 8.64
C SER A 266 -19.51 -5.32 8.63
N LYS A 267 -19.67 -6.01 7.48
CA LYS A 267 -19.17 -7.37 7.30
C LYS A 267 -17.80 -7.36 6.64
N PHE A 268 -16.85 -8.04 7.27
CA PHE A 268 -15.50 -8.23 6.75
C PHE A 268 -15.41 -9.59 6.09
N ASP A 269 -14.89 -9.61 4.87
CA ASP A 269 -14.77 -10.79 4.02
C ASP A 269 -13.44 -10.79 3.26
N GLY A 270 -13.11 -11.89 2.59
CA GLY A 270 -11.86 -12.08 1.85
C GLY A 270 -10.77 -12.81 2.64
N TRP A 271 -9.72 -13.20 1.93
CA TRP A 271 -8.77 -14.21 2.36
C TRP A 271 -8.07 -13.91 3.70
N CYS A 272 -7.74 -12.65 3.99
CA CYS A 272 -7.19 -12.26 5.30
C CYS A 272 -8.13 -12.59 6.47
N ILE A 273 -9.44 -12.49 6.27
CA ILE A 273 -10.44 -12.82 7.28
C ILE A 273 -10.59 -14.34 7.40
N ASP A 274 -10.46 -15.08 6.30
CA ASP A 274 -10.52 -16.54 6.30
C ASP A 274 -9.32 -17.17 7.04
N VAL A 275 -8.10 -16.73 6.75
CA VAL A 275 -6.90 -17.24 7.44
C VAL A 275 -6.93 -16.89 8.93
N PHE A 276 -7.46 -15.73 9.29
CA PHE A 276 -7.68 -15.36 10.68
C PHE A 276 -8.70 -16.28 11.37
N LYS A 277 -9.80 -16.66 10.71
CA LYS A 277 -10.79 -17.62 11.23
C LYS A 277 -10.21 -19.03 11.37
N GLU A 278 -9.55 -19.54 10.33
CA GLU A 278 -8.88 -20.86 10.34
C GLU A 278 -7.87 -20.95 11.49
N PHE A 279 -7.11 -19.87 11.73
CA PHE A 279 -6.21 -19.76 12.87
C PHE A 279 -6.95 -19.80 14.21
N LEU A 280 -8.07 -19.08 14.38
CA LEU A 280 -8.88 -19.16 15.60
C LEU A 280 -9.45 -20.57 15.84
N GLU A 281 -9.82 -21.30 14.78
CA GLU A 281 -10.27 -22.68 14.88
C GLU A 281 -9.13 -23.63 15.31
N SER A 282 -7.87 -23.32 14.95
CA SER A 282 -6.69 -24.09 15.38
C SER A 282 -6.24 -23.86 16.84
N LEU A 283 -6.87 -22.92 17.56
CA LEU A 283 -6.59 -22.61 18.98
C LEU A 283 -7.51 -23.36 19.97
N HIS A 284 -8.30 -24.34 19.49
CA HIS A 284 -9.29 -25.09 20.26
C HIS A 284 -9.13 -26.62 20.11
#